data_AF-A0A920W138-F1
#
_entry.id   AF-A0A920W138-F1
#
_cell.length_a   1.000
_cell.length_b   1.000
_cell.length_c   1.000
_cell.angle_alpha   90.00
_cell.angle_beta   90.00
_cell.angle_gamma   90.00
#
_symmetry.space_group_name_H-M   'P 1'
#
loop_
_entity.id
_entity.type
_entity.pdbx_description
1 polymer ?
#
loop_
_entity_poly.entity_id
_entity_poly.type
_entity_poly.pdbx_seq_one_letter_code
_entity_poly.pdbx_strand_id
1 'polypeptide(L)'
;MQEITGELLRDLDKETVQFVPNYDESTKEPSVLPASFPQLLVNGSSGIAVGMATNIPPHNLTEIVDAAIHIIDAPECSIDDLLQIVKGPDFPTRGIIQGRNGIIAAYKTGRGIIRVRGRAELETMEKRGPGEDCDQ
;
A
#
# COMPACT_ATOMS: atom_id res chain seq x y z
N MET A 1 12.12 -2.44 17.51
CA MET A 1 11.87 -1.71 16.25
C MET A 1 11.95 -2.72 15.12
N GLN A 2 11.02 -2.73 14.16
CA GLN A 2 11.11 -3.66 13.03
C GLN A 2 12.28 -3.26 12.13
N GLU A 3 12.90 -4.22 11.45
CA GLU A 3 14.08 -3.96 10.58
C GLU A 3 13.77 -2.90 9.51
N ILE A 4 12.58 -2.97 8.89
CA ILE A 4 12.13 -2.00 7.89
C ILE A 4 12.00 -0.57 8.42
N THR A 5 11.73 -0.40 9.73
CA THR A 5 11.68 0.93 10.35
C THR A 5 13.07 1.55 10.43
N GLY A 6 14.13 0.74 10.54
CA GLY A 6 15.51 1.21 10.51
C GLY A 6 15.86 1.89 9.19
N GLU A 7 15.34 1.38 8.06
CA GLU A 7 15.55 1.98 6.74
C GLU A 7 14.87 3.36 6.58
N LEU A 8 13.84 3.69 7.39
CA LEU A 8 13.26 5.04 7.37
C LEU A 8 14.13 6.07 8.10
N LEU A 9 14.88 5.64 9.10
CA LEU A 9 15.76 6.46 9.95
C LEU A 9 17.22 6.42 9.49
N ARG A 10 17.51 5.67 8.43
CA ARG A 10 18.86 5.46 7.93
C ARG A 10 19.49 6.80 7.58
N ASP A 11 20.73 6.99 8.03
CA ASP A 11 21.53 8.20 7.81
C ASP A 11 20.92 9.50 8.37
N LEU A 12 20.00 9.42 9.34
CA LEU A 12 19.43 10.59 10.01
C LEU A 12 20.51 11.41 10.76
N ASP A 13 21.48 10.74 11.40
CA ASP A 13 22.55 11.39 12.16
C ASP A 13 23.63 12.07 11.29
N LYS A 14 23.54 11.93 9.96
CA LYS A 14 24.50 12.49 9.01
C LYS A 14 24.03 13.84 8.43
N GLU A 15 23.18 14.56 9.15
CA GLU A 15 22.64 15.87 8.75
C GLU A 15 21.94 15.84 7.37
N THR A 16 21.29 14.72 7.04
CA THR A 16 20.64 14.50 5.73
C THR A 16 19.30 15.23 5.58
N VAL A 17 18.70 15.67 6.70
CA VAL A 17 17.41 16.36 6.74
C VAL A 17 17.46 17.59 7.64
N GLN A 18 16.54 18.54 7.42
CA GLN A 18 16.44 19.73 8.23
C GLN A 18 15.79 19.41 9.59
N PHE A 19 16.44 19.85 10.67
CA PHE A 19 15.89 19.79 12.02
C PHE A 19 15.25 21.12 12.40
N VAL A 20 14.05 21.05 12.97
CA VAL A 20 13.28 22.20 13.45
C VAL A 20 13.14 22.14 14.98
N PRO A 21 13.07 23.28 15.69
CA PRO A 21 12.73 23.27 17.11
C PRO A 21 11.36 22.65 17.33
N ASN A 22 11.21 21.90 18.42
CA ASN A 22 9.91 21.41 18.88
C ASN A 22 9.05 22.56 19.45
N TYR A 23 7.83 22.24 19.90
CA TYR A 23 6.83 23.24 20.34
C TYR A 23 7.26 24.18 21.49
N ASP A 24 8.20 23.74 22.34
CA ASP A 24 8.74 24.52 23.47
C ASP A 24 10.22 24.90 23.30
N GLU A 25 10.77 24.71 22.10
CA GLU A 25 12.16 24.98 21.72
C GLU A 25 13.23 24.26 22.57
N SER A 26 12.85 23.28 23.40
CA SER A 26 13.77 22.54 24.25
C SER A 26 14.61 21.49 23.50
N THR A 27 14.05 20.94 22.42
CA THR A 27 14.70 19.91 21.59
C THR A 27 14.46 20.19 20.11
N LYS A 28 15.23 19.51 19.25
CA LYS A 28 15.05 19.60 17.81
C LYS A 28 14.52 18.27 17.28
N GLU A 29 13.56 18.34 16.35
CA GLU A 29 12.98 17.21 15.66
C GLU A 29 13.18 17.33 14.14
N PRO A 30 13.36 16.23 13.41
CA PRO A 30 13.49 16.28 11.96
C PRO A 30 12.14 16.65 11.32
N SER A 31 12.15 17.58 10.34
CA SER A 31 10.93 17.98 9.63
C SER A 31 10.40 16.89 8.69
N VAL A 32 11.30 16.07 8.14
CA VAL A 32 11.01 14.90 7.31
C VAL A 32 11.99 13.78 7.66
N LEU A 33 11.60 12.54 7.41
CA LEU A 33 12.52 11.41 7.52
C LEU A 33 13.28 11.19 6.20
N PRO A 34 14.53 10.70 6.25
CA PRO A 34 15.29 10.34 5.04
C PRO A 34 14.55 9.36 4.13
N ALA A 35 13.79 8.43 4.72
CA ALA A 35 12.88 7.51 4.02
C ALA A 35 13.51 6.81 2.80
N SER A 36 14.42 5.86 3.04
CA SER A 36 15.14 5.13 1.97
C SER A 36 14.25 4.27 1.06
N PHE A 37 12.95 4.17 1.34
CA PHE A 37 11.97 3.53 0.48
C PHE A 37 10.65 4.33 0.48
N PRO A 38 9.80 4.16 -0.57
CA PRO A 38 8.61 4.98 -0.79
C PRO A 38 7.43 4.57 0.14
N GLN A 39 7.57 4.90 1.42
CA GLN A 39 6.67 4.53 2.52
C GLN A 39 5.19 4.88 2.26
N LEU A 40 4.92 6.06 1.68
CA LEU A 40 3.57 6.55 1.46
C LEU A 40 2.74 5.62 0.56
N LEU A 41 3.35 5.09 -0.51
CA LEU A 41 2.64 4.21 -1.45
C LEU A 41 2.60 2.78 -0.96
N VAL A 42 3.68 2.32 -0.31
CA VAL A 42 3.79 0.95 0.22
C VAL A 42 2.73 0.70 1.30
N ASN A 43 2.64 1.59 2.28
CA ASN A 43 1.72 1.41 3.40
C ASN A 43 0.37 2.13 3.21
N GLY A 44 0.30 3.08 2.29
CA GLY A 44 -0.89 3.91 2.11
C GLY A 44 -1.07 4.94 3.23
N SER A 45 -2.15 5.70 3.15
CA SER A 45 -2.52 6.69 4.16
C SER A 45 -4.01 6.98 4.10
N SER A 46 -4.66 7.10 5.25
CA SER A 46 -6.05 7.53 5.35
C SER A 46 -6.14 8.66 6.37
N GLY A 47 -6.82 9.75 5.99
CA GLY A 47 -6.92 10.92 6.85
C GLY A 47 -8.06 11.84 6.42
N ILE A 48 -8.70 12.47 7.39
CA ILE A 48 -9.76 13.45 7.18
C ILE A 48 -9.32 14.73 7.89
N ALA A 49 -9.30 15.83 7.15
CA ALA A 49 -9.00 17.16 7.65
C ALA A 49 -10.18 18.10 7.35
N VAL A 50 -10.05 19.38 7.73
CA VAL A 50 -11.11 20.37 7.50
C VAL A 50 -11.18 20.69 6.01
N GLY A 51 -12.26 20.25 5.35
CA GLY A 51 -12.52 20.51 3.94
C GLY A 51 -11.83 19.56 2.95
N MET A 52 -11.09 18.55 3.43
CA MET A 52 -10.41 17.57 2.58
C MET A 52 -10.31 16.19 3.23
N ALA A 53 -10.21 15.16 2.40
CA ALA A 53 -9.98 13.79 2.83
C ALA A 53 -9.01 13.10 1.88
N THR A 54 -8.22 12.18 2.42
CA THR A 54 -7.27 11.34 1.69
C THR A 54 -7.48 9.88 2.03
N ASN A 55 -7.36 9.02 1.03
CA ASN A 55 -7.36 7.58 1.18
C ASN A 55 -6.52 6.95 0.06
N ILE A 56 -5.29 6.59 0.40
CA ILE A 56 -4.30 5.98 -0.49
C ILE A 56 -4.19 4.51 -0.07
N PRO A 57 -4.49 3.56 -0.96
CA PRO A 57 -4.36 2.14 -0.64
C PRO A 57 -2.88 1.71 -0.62
N PRO A 58 -2.54 0.64 0.12
CA PRO A 58 -1.20 0.06 0.13
C PRO A 58 -0.84 -0.58 -1.23
N HIS A 59 0.46 -0.65 -1.51
CA HIS A 59 1.02 -1.22 -2.74
C HIS A 59 2.19 -2.15 -2.43
N ASN A 60 2.50 -3.01 -3.39
CA ASN A 60 3.62 -3.92 -3.27
C ASN A 60 4.96 -3.17 -3.33
N LEU A 61 5.85 -3.43 -2.36
CA LEU A 61 7.15 -2.75 -2.26
C LEU A 61 8.00 -2.93 -3.51
N THR A 62 8.06 -4.14 -4.07
CA THR A 62 8.88 -4.44 -5.25
C THR A 62 8.37 -3.66 -6.46
N GLU A 63 7.06 -3.67 -6.71
CA GLU A 63 6.47 -2.94 -7.86
C GLU A 63 6.72 -1.43 -7.77
N ILE A 64 6.65 -0.83 -6.57
CA ILE A 64 6.90 0.60 -6.41
C ILE A 64 8.39 0.95 -6.56
N VAL A 65 9.29 0.11 -6.05
CA VAL A 65 10.74 0.33 -6.23
C VAL A 65 11.12 0.18 -7.71
N ASP A 66 10.61 -0.83 -8.40
CA ASP A 66 10.85 -1.03 -9.83
C ASP A 66 10.30 0.15 -10.65
N ALA A 67 9.12 0.68 -10.29
CA ALA A 67 8.56 1.86 -10.93
C ALA A 67 9.41 3.11 -10.68
N ALA A 68 9.95 3.28 -9.46
CA ALA A 68 10.84 4.40 -9.15
C ALA A 68 12.15 4.31 -9.94
N ILE A 69 12.74 3.12 -10.06
CA ILE A 69 13.93 2.88 -10.89
C ILE A 69 13.63 3.19 -12.36
N HIS A 70 12.47 2.74 -12.86
CA HIS A 70 12.06 3.02 -14.23
C HIS A 70 11.94 4.52 -14.53
N ILE A 71 11.41 5.31 -13.58
CA ILE A 71 11.34 6.78 -13.72
C ILE A 71 12.74 7.41 -13.74
N ILE A 72 13.69 6.87 -12.99
CA ILE A 72 15.09 7.34 -12.99
C ILE A 72 15.73 7.09 -14.36
N ASP A 73 15.52 5.89 -14.93
CA ASP A 73 16.10 5.51 -16.23
C ASP A 73 15.40 6.20 -17.41
N ALA A 74 14.08 6.42 -17.31
CA ALA A 74 13.24 7.03 -18.34
C ALA A 74 12.32 8.12 -17.75
N PRO A 75 12.82 9.35 -17.53
CA PRO A 75 12.05 10.42 -16.89
C PRO A 75 10.77 10.83 -17.64
N GLU A 76 10.72 10.63 -18.95
CA GLU A 76 9.58 10.93 -19.82
C GLU A 76 8.59 9.77 -19.94
N CYS A 77 8.69 8.74 -19.09
CA CYS A 77 7.78 7.60 -19.10
C CYS A 77 6.32 8.05 -18.89
N SER A 78 5.39 7.38 -19.57
CA SER A 78 3.97 7.66 -19.40
C SER A 78 3.40 6.92 -18.20
N ILE A 79 2.24 7.38 -17.71
CA ILE A 79 1.49 6.65 -16.67
C ILE A 79 1.12 5.23 -17.15
N ASP A 80 0.91 5.05 -18.45
CA ASP A 80 0.57 3.76 -19.03
C ASP A 80 1.75 2.77 -19.01
N ASP A 81 2.99 3.26 -19.04
CA ASP A 81 4.22 2.47 -18.84
C ASP A 81 4.36 2.05 -17.37
N LEU A 82 4.13 2.99 -16.44
CA LEU A 82 4.14 2.71 -15.00
C LEU A 82 3.06 1.71 -14.58
N LEU A 83 1.90 1.74 -15.26
CA LEU A 83 0.80 0.78 -15.07
C LEU A 83 1.16 -0.65 -15.52
N GLN A 84 2.22 -0.85 -16.30
CA GLN A 84 2.73 -2.19 -16.60
C GLN A 84 3.53 -2.78 -15.44
N ILE A 85 4.19 -1.92 -14.67
CA ILE A 85 5.00 -2.29 -13.50
C ILE A 85 4.09 -2.41 -12.26
N VAL A 86 3.33 -1.36 -11.97
CA VAL A 86 2.39 -1.29 -10.84
C VAL A 86 1.02 -1.77 -11.29
N LYS A 87 0.72 -3.03 -10.99
CA LYS A 87 -0.52 -3.68 -11.47
C LYS A 87 -1.76 -3.17 -10.75
N GLY A 88 -1.59 -2.77 -9.50
CA GLY A 88 -2.64 -2.23 -8.66
C GLY A 88 -2.26 -2.22 -7.18
N PRO A 89 -3.22 -1.88 -6.30
CA PRO A 89 -3.00 -1.92 -4.87
C PRO A 89 -2.87 -3.35 -4.34
N ASP A 90 -2.05 -3.52 -3.31
CA ASP A 90 -1.79 -4.79 -2.65
C ASP A 90 -2.29 -4.73 -1.21
N PHE A 91 -3.43 -5.38 -0.94
CA PHE A 91 -4.05 -5.36 0.38
C PHE A 91 -3.50 -6.48 1.27
N PRO A 92 -3.11 -6.21 2.52
CA PRO A 92 -2.57 -7.23 3.43
C PRO A 92 -3.59 -8.34 3.74
N THR A 93 -4.90 -8.04 3.63
CA THR A 93 -6.00 -9.00 3.80
C THR A 93 -6.22 -9.90 2.59
N ARG A 94 -5.47 -9.70 1.51
CA ARG A 94 -5.77 -10.22 0.17
C ARG A 94 -7.17 -9.76 -0.29
N GLY A 95 -7.61 -10.24 -1.44
CA GLY A 95 -8.92 -9.95 -1.99
C GLY A 95 -8.91 -10.07 -3.51
N ILE A 96 -10.10 -10.03 -4.11
CA ILE A 96 -10.26 -10.03 -5.55
C ILE A 96 -10.69 -8.62 -5.96
N ILE A 97 -9.81 -7.89 -6.64
CA ILE A 97 -10.14 -6.58 -7.18
C ILE A 97 -10.96 -6.76 -8.46
N GLN A 98 -12.14 -6.12 -8.50
CA GLN A 98 -13.07 -6.24 -9.60
C GLN A 98 -12.93 -5.07 -10.57
N GLY A 99 -12.28 -5.33 -11.69
CA GLY A 99 -12.09 -4.38 -12.77
C GLY A 99 -10.85 -3.49 -12.59
N ARG A 100 -10.21 -3.16 -13.72
CA ARG A 100 -8.96 -2.35 -13.75
C ARG A 100 -9.22 -0.87 -14.00
N ASN A 101 -10.38 -0.52 -14.58
CA ASN A 101 -10.71 0.86 -14.97
C ASN A 101 -10.71 1.82 -13.77
N GLY A 102 -11.17 1.37 -12.61
CA GLY A 102 -11.18 2.19 -11.38
C GLY A 102 -9.77 2.51 -10.88
N ILE A 103 -8.83 1.57 -11.03
CA ILE A 103 -7.42 1.74 -10.66
C ILE A 103 -6.76 2.73 -11.63
N ILE A 104 -6.96 2.55 -12.94
CA ILE A 104 -6.38 3.43 -13.96
C ILE A 104 -6.89 4.86 -13.77
N ALA A 105 -8.19 5.04 -13.54
CA ALA A 105 -8.77 6.35 -13.25
C ALA A 105 -8.17 6.97 -11.97
N ALA A 106 -7.98 6.17 -10.91
CA ALA A 106 -7.35 6.62 -9.67
C ALA A 106 -5.91 7.11 -9.90
N TYR A 107 -5.10 6.39 -10.68
CA TYR A 107 -3.72 6.79 -10.94
C TYR A 107 -3.60 7.99 -11.89
N LYS A 108 -4.49 8.12 -12.88
CA LYS A 108 -4.48 9.26 -13.81
C LYS A 108 -5.05 10.54 -13.21
N THR A 109 -6.05 10.44 -12.33
CA THR A 109 -6.81 11.61 -11.83
C THR A 109 -6.69 11.85 -10.32
N GLY A 110 -6.08 10.93 -9.59
CA GLY A 110 -6.06 10.93 -8.12
C GLY A 110 -7.38 10.50 -7.47
N ARG A 111 -8.42 10.18 -8.25
CA ARG A 111 -9.73 9.73 -7.74
C ARG A 111 -10.24 8.53 -8.54
N GLY A 112 -10.68 7.51 -7.83
CA GLY A 112 -11.26 6.33 -8.45
C GLY A 112 -11.94 5.44 -7.43
N ILE A 113 -12.80 4.55 -7.92
CA ILE A 113 -13.52 3.58 -7.09
C ILE A 113 -12.92 2.21 -7.38
N ILE A 114 -12.35 1.59 -6.34
CA ILE A 114 -11.80 0.24 -6.41
C ILE A 114 -12.77 -0.68 -5.66
N ARG A 115 -13.31 -1.68 -6.37
CA ARG A 115 -14.23 -2.66 -5.80
C ARG A 115 -13.45 -3.90 -5.41
N VAL A 116 -13.47 -4.26 -4.12
CA VAL A 116 -12.81 -5.45 -3.58
C VAL A 116 -13.88 -6.46 -3.19
N ARG A 117 -13.70 -7.72 -3.60
CA ARG A 117 -14.58 -8.85 -3.25
C ARG A 117 -13.79 -9.87 -2.43
N GLY A 118 -14.42 -10.43 -1.40
CA GLY A 118 -13.90 -11.57 -0.67
C GLY A 118 -13.85 -12.84 -1.53
N ARG A 119 -12.86 -13.70 -1.27
CA ARG A 119 -12.82 -15.05 -1.84
C ARG A 119 -13.64 -15.97 -0.94
N ALA A 120 -14.59 -16.68 -1.52
CA ALA A 120 -15.39 -17.70 -0.84
C ALA A 120 -15.36 -18.98 -1.66
N GLU A 121 -15.26 -20.12 -0.98
CA GLU A 121 -15.32 -21.44 -1.58
C GLU A 121 -16.53 -22.17 -1.01
N LEU A 122 -17.28 -22.87 -1.87
CA LEU A 122 -18.45 -23.64 -1.46
C LEU A 122 -17.99 -25.06 -1.16
N GLU A 123 -17.96 -25.43 0.12
CA GLU A 123 -17.73 -26.81 0.53
C GLU A 123 -19.06 -27.55 0.56
N THR A 124 -19.17 -28.60 -0.26
CA THR A 124 -20.34 -29.49 -0.22
C THR A 124 -20.10 -30.54 0.85
N MET A 125 -20.78 -30.39 1.99
CA MET A 125 -20.81 -31.43 3.01
C MET A 125 -21.65 -32.61 2.50
N GLU A 126 -21.04 -33.79 2.35
CA GLU A 126 -21.81 -35.02 2.18
C GLU A 126 -22.71 -35.20 3.40
N LYS A 127 -24.03 -35.21 3.19
CA LYS A 127 -24.96 -35.64 4.23
C LYS A 127 -24.68 -37.11 4.51
N ARG A 128 -24.09 -37.41 5.67
CA ARG A 128 -24.10 -38.77 6.22
C ARG A 128 -25.55 -39.12 6.56
N GLY A 129 -26.25 -39.78 5.64
CA GLY A 129 -27.35 -40.68 5.95
C GLY A 129 -26.92 -42.10 5.60
N PRO A 130 -27.58 -43.16 6.10
CA PRO A 130 -28.59 -43.27 7.15
C PRO A 130 -28.00 -43.93 8.41
N GLY A 131 -28.78 -43.99 9.50
CA GLY A 131 -28.48 -44.90 10.61
C GLY A 131 -28.75 -46.34 10.18
N GLU A 132 -27.76 -46.99 9.59
CA GLU A 132 -27.60 -48.44 9.59
C GLU A 132 -26.36 -48.72 10.43
N ASP A 133 -26.56 -49.22 11.65
CA ASP A 133 -25.59 -49.93 12.52
C ASP A 133 -26.01 -49.73 13.99
N CYS A 134 -27.16 -50.28 14.35
CA CYS A 134 -27.54 -50.65 15.72
C CYS A 134 -28.82 -51.47 15.66
N ASP A 135 -28.70 -52.74 15.23
CA ASP A 135 -29.50 -53.88 15.70
C ASP A 135 -29.26 -55.10 14.79
N GLN A 136 -28.22 -55.87 15.11
CA GLN A 136 -28.20 -57.34 15.23
C GLN A 136 -26.79 -57.86 15.47
#